data_AF-A0A7C1HYK9-F1
#
_entry.id   AF-A0A7C1HYK9-F1
#
_cell.length_a   1.000
_cell.length_b   1.000
_cell.length_c   1.000
_cell.angle_alpha   90.00
_cell.angle_beta   90.00
_cell.angle_gamma   90.00
#
_symmetry.space_group_name_H-M   'P 1'
#
loop_
_entity.id
_entity.type
_entity.pdbx_description
1 polymer ?
#
loop_
_entity_poly.entity_id
_entity_poly.type
_entity_poly.pdbx_seq_one_letter_code
_entity_poly.pdbx_strand_id
1 'polypeptide(L)'
;LIHFTRYATPNTFHGFVPECIFTDDDDDDLTNGTPNYFEILEAFSMHGIGPGVFPNFVSSYEMIDVGDGDGYLEAGEQLRITPEILADDSFAWPNIEGLRAVLRLTGSETVTIVDSISIFATNIAPGDVSIGDAFLISALSDFTPHMAELCITYYAENSPLIVADTFEIYVGYPQLLLVDDDPDTISQIASYYIEALEELGVTYLYHRTLTRGRPTDMNDFPAMLWFTASDTFSVAITDSDTSVIAEFLDGGGHLILTGQNLTGQFAPSFLSSRFGAIHYSTGASVLVNSLNNPWLDFGGENLILIGAPGAGNQRPERLTSLTPISGEPIFEYSGGDVAAIASDNGTNKTAIFGFGIEGLGGTTFMHLPELLEKLFRWFDMQFVSIDDNIVLPSELSISVYPNPFNAVCRISTGKGVESIEIFNISGQLVDRLEPDPAGIISWNPSINVPGGVYLIQVQNPDRSVSTKAVLLR
;
A
#
# COMPACT_ATOMS: atom_id res chain seq x y z
N LEU A 1 31.61 36.07 -10.39
CA LEU A 1 31.12 36.27 -11.77
C LEU A 1 32.21 36.87 -12.67
N ILE A 2 32.62 38.13 -12.50
CA ILE A 2 33.66 38.76 -13.36
C ILE A 2 35.00 38.01 -13.37
N HIS A 3 35.37 37.31 -12.30
CA HIS A 3 36.59 36.49 -12.25
C HIS A 3 36.48 35.15 -13.02
N PHE A 4 35.28 34.76 -13.45
CA PHE A 4 35.00 33.56 -14.23
C PHE A 4 34.76 33.86 -15.72
N THR A 5 35.09 35.08 -16.18
CA THR A 5 34.98 35.44 -17.60
C THR A 5 36.36 35.43 -18.24
N ARG A 6 36.54 34.62 -19.28
CA ARG A 6 37.82 34.38 -19.95
C ARG A 6 37.84 34.90 -21.39
N TYR A 7 36.69 35.01 -22.07
CA TYR A 7 36.64 35.15 -23.53
C TYR A 7 35.80 36.34 -24.04
N ALA A 8 34.56 36.54 -23.57
CA ALA A 8 33.61 37.47 -24.20
C ALA A 8 33.33 38.77 -23.44
N THR A 9 33.93 38.99 -22.25
CA THR A 9 33.70 40.19 -21.41
C THR A 9 32.20 40.57 -21.29
N PRO A 10 31.32 39.65 -20.87
CA PRO A 10 29.89 39.90 -20.83
C PRO A 10 29.57 41.05 -19.87
N ASN A 11 28.59 41.87 -20.26
CA ASN A 11 28.06 42.97 -19.44
C ASN A 11 26.59 42.74 -19.05
N THR A 12 26.07 41.53 -19.25
CA THR A 12 24.71 41.12 -18.87
C THR A 12 24.78 39.85 -18.03
N PHE A 13 23.82 39.68 -17.09
CA PHE A 13 23.75 38.49 -16.24
C PHE A 13 23.67 37.18 -17.07
N HIS A 14 22.87 37.15 -18.14
CA HIS A 14 22.80 36.00 -19.04
C HIS A 14 24.11 35.70 -19.78
N GLY A 15 24.93 36.73 -20.06
CA GLY A 15 26.22 36.56 -20.71
C GLY A 15 27.29 35.91 -19.83
N PHE A 16 27.11 35.90 -18.49
CA PHE A 16 28.06 35.24 -17.58
C PHE A 16 27.91 33.73 -17.55
N VAL A 17 26.75 33.17 -17.92
CA VAL A 17 26.50 31.72 -17.91
C VAL A 17 27.39 30.97 -18.92
N PRO A 18 27.40 31.33 -20.22
CA PRO A 18 28.30 30.68 -21.18
C PRO A 18 29.78 30.90 -20.84
N GLU A 19 30.16 32.04 -20.24
CA GLU A 19 31.53 32.28 -19.81
C GLU A 19 31.98 31.37 -18.67
N CYS A 20 31.11 31.11 -17.69
CA CYS A 20 31.41 30.15 -16.63
C CYS A 20 31.57 28.74 -17.19
N ILE A 21 30.70 28.33 -18.13
CA ILE A 21 30.79 27.03 -18.83
C ILE A 21 32.12 26.91 -19.59
N PHE A 22 32.49 27.93 -20.38
CA PHE A 22 33.77 27.92 -21.12
C PHE A 22 35.01 28.00 -20.23
N THR A 23 34.87 28.48 -19.01
CA THR A 23 35.99 28.59 -18.06
C THR A 23 36.17 27.28 -17.29
N ASP A 24 35.10 26.50 -17.11
CA ASP A 24 35.12 25.19 -16.44
C ASP A 24 35.52 24.03 -17.37
N ASP A 25 35.60 24.30 -18.68
CA ASP A 25 36.18 23.38 -19.67
C ASP A 25 37.55 22.86 -19.22
N ASP A 26 37.70 21.53 -19.17
CA ASP A 26 38.84 20.85 -18.57
C ASP A 26 39.78 20.22 -19.61
N ASP A 27 39.41 20.21 -20.89
CA ASP A 27 40.17 19.58 -21.96
C ASP A 27 40.37 20.42 -23.24
N ASP A 28 39.97 21.70 -23.23
CA ASP A 28 40.00 22.63 -24.38
C ASP A 28 39.11 22.15 -25.57
N ASP A 29 38.20 21.19 -25.37
CA ASP A 29 37.21 20.71 -26.37
C ASP A 29 35.79 21.17 -26.05
N LEU A 30 35.48 22.39 -26.50
CA LEU A 30 34.16 23.01 -26.34
C LEU A 30 32.99 22.23 -27.00
N THR A 31 33.23 21.14 -27.71
CA THR A 31 32.18 20.33 -28.35
C THR A 31 31.59 19.27 -27.42
N ASN A 32 32.27 18.92 -26.33
CA ASN A 32 31.84 17.86 -25.41
C ASN A 32 31.21 18.37 -24.10
N GLY A 33 31.24 19.69 -23.87
CA GLY A 33 30.65 20.33 -22.70
C GLY A 33 31.69 20.71 -21.66
N THR A 34 31.36 20.53 -20.38
CA THR A 34 32.25 20.78 -19.24
C THR A 34 31.86 19.85 -18.09
N PRO A 35 32.79 19.43 -17.20
CA PRO A 35 32.50 18.44 -16.15
C PRO A 35 31.40 18.86 -15.18
N ASN A 36 31.28 20.16 -14.86
CA ASN A 36 30.29 20.66 -13.90
C ASN A 36 29.13 21.41 -14.59
N TYR A 37 28.79 21.02 -15.82
CA TYR A 37 27.78 21.70 -16.64
C TYR A 37 26.44 21.84 -15.90
N PHE A 38 26.00 20.79 -15.20
CA PHE A 38 24.73 20.79 -14.47
C PHE A 38 24.77 21.69 -13.24
N GLU A 39 25.81 21.60 -12.42
CA GLU A 39 25.98 22.38 -11.20
C GLU A 39 26.08 23.88 -11.48
N ILE A 40 26.75 24.25 -12.58
CA ILE A 40 26.84 25.65 -13.03
C ILE A 40 25.45 26.17 -13.41
N LEU A 41 24.71 25.43 -14.24
CA LEU A 41 23.36 25.85 -14.66
C LEU A 41 22.38 25.90 -13.49
N GLU A 42 22.42 24.94 -12.57
CA GLU A 42 21.60 24.92 -11.37
C GLU A 42 21.88 26.13 -10.46
N ALA A 43 23.15 26.46 -10.23
CA ALA A 43 23.54 27.62 -9.44
C ALA A 43 23.03 28.94 -10.03
N PHE A 44 23.09 29.12 -11.35
CA PHE A 44 22.55 30.30 -12.02
C PHE A 44 21.01 30.30 -12.05
N SER A 45 20.38 29.13 -12.21
CA SER A 45 18.93 28.95 -12.21
C SER A 45 18.29 29.33 -10.87
N MET A 46 18.93 28.98 -9.74
CA MET A 46 18.50 29.44 -8.39
C MET A 46 18.44 30.97 -8.25
N HIS A 47 19.09 31.70 -9.15
CA HIS A 47 19.08 33.15 -9.21
C HIS A 47 18.24 33.72 -10.38
N GLY A 48 17.54 32.87 -11.14
CA GLY A 48 16.75 33.26 -12.31
C GLY A 48 17.61 33.75 -13.49
N ILE A 49 18.85 33.26 -13.60
CA ILE A 49 19.83 33.69 -14.60
C ILE A 49 20.20 32.51 -15.49
N GLY A 50 20.44 32.76 -16.77
CA GLY A 50 20.77 31.72 -17.75
C GLY A 50 19.53 31.14 -18.43
N PRO A 51 19.67 30.03 -19.15
CA PRO A 51 18.54 29.43 -19.83
C PRO A 51 17.63 28.65 -18.88
N GLY A 52 18.15 28.11 -17.77
CA GLY A 52 17.43 27.26 -16.81
C GLY A 52 18.15 25.93 -16.56
N VAL A 53 17.51 25.01 -15.84
CA VAL A 53 17.94 23.59 -15.70
C VAL A 53 17.16 22.68 -16.66
N PHE A 54 17.60 21.44 -16.88
CA PHE A 54 16.78 20.49 -17.61
C PHE A 54 15.45 20.28 -16.87
N PRO A 55 14.29 20.31 -17.55
CA PRO A 55 13.00 20.21 -16.89
C PRO A 55 12.89 18.86 -16.17
N ASN A 56 12.49 18.85 -14.90
CA ASN A 56 12.00 17.63 -14.30
C ASN A 56 10.57 17.39 -14.74
N PHE A 57 10.06 16.19 -14.48
CA PHE A 57 8.65 15.89 -14.68
C PHE A 57 8.16 14.93 -13.61
N VAL A 58 6.85 14.96 -13.41
CA VAL A 58 6.14 13.99 -12.59
C VAL A 58 5.36 13.08 -13.54
N SER A 59 5.44 11.77 -13.34
CA SER A 59 4.67 10.79 -14.11
C SER A 59 3.42 10.31 -13.38
N SER A 60 2.35 10.09 -14.14
CA SER A 60 1.10 9.45 -13.75
C SER A 60 0.72 8.38 -14.77
N TYR A 61 -0.18 7.47 -14.41
CA TYR A 61 -0.65 6.41 -15.29
C TYR A 61 -2.16 6.26 -15.17
N GLU A 62 -2.83 6.15 -16.31
CA GLU A 62 -4.18 5.61 -16.37
C GLU A 62 -4.09 4.11 -16.62
N MET A 63 -4.73 3.31 -15.77
CA MET A 63 -4.80 1.86 -15.91
C MET A 63 -6.24 1.47 -16.21
N ILE A 64 -6.42 0.73 -17.31
CA ILE A 64 -7.72 0.27 -17.76
C ILE A 64 -7.61 -1.22 -18.01
N ASP A 65 -8.37 -1.98 -17.25
CA ASP A 65 -8.62 -3.38 -17.57
C ASP A 65 -9.43 -3.48 -18.87
N VAL A 66 -8.89 -4.23 -19.83
CA VAL A 66 -9.43 -4.44 -21.18
C VAL A 66 -10.15 -5.81 -21.27
N GLY A 67 -10.26 -6.51 -20.15
CA GLY A 67 -11.04 -7.74 -19.97
C GLY A 67 -12.50 -7.45 -19.65
N ASP A 68 -12.92 -7.85 -18.45
CA ASP A 68 -14.30 -7.71 -17.98
C ASP A 68 -14.62 -6.36 -17.30
N GLY A 69 -13.60 -5.56 -17.00
CA GLY A 69 -13.70 -4.23 -16.44
C GLY A 69 -13.90 -4.19 -14.93
N ASP A 70 -13.59 -5.28 -14.22
CA ASP A 70 -13.67 -5.34 -12.76
C ASP A 70 -12.47 -4.69 -12.05
N GLY A 71 -11.41 -4.38 -12.80
CA GLY A 71 -10.22 -3.68 -12.33
C GLY A 71 -9.05 -4.59 -11.93
N TYR A 72 -9.18 -5.91 -12.11
CA TYR A 72 -8.11 -6.88 -11.90
C TYR A 72 -7.55 -7.36 -13.25
N LEU A 73 -6.28 -7.77 -13.27
CA LEU A 73 -5.68 -8.36 -14.46
C LEU A 73 -5.76 -9.87 -14.37
N GLU A 74 -6.83 -10.46 -14.90
CA GLU A 74 -7.08 -11.90 -14.78
C GLU A 74 -6.51 -12.73 -15.95
N ALA A 75 -6.57 -14.05 -15.80
CA ALA A 75 -6.04 -14.99 -16.77
C ALA A 75 -6.68 -14.81 -18.15
N GLY A 76 -5.86 -14.41 -19.14
CA GLY A 76 -6.31 -14.15 -20.51
C GLY A 76 -6.77 -12.72 -20.76
N GLU A 77 -6.74 -11.85 -19.76
CA GLU A 77 -7.07 -10.43 -19.88
C GLU A 77 -5.84 -9.58 -20.19
N GLN A 78 -6.09 -8.30 -20.45
CA GLN A 78 -5.05 -7.32 -20.74
C GLN A 78 -5.25 -6.06 -19.91
N LEU A 79 -4.17 -5.51 -19.41
CA LEU A 79 -4.16 -4.20 -18.75
C LEU A 79 -3.51 -3.18 -19.67
N ARG A 80 -4.25 -2.12 -20.00
CA ARG A 80 -3.73 -0.98 -20.73
C ARG A 80 -3.23 0.07 -19.74
N ILE A 81 -1.98 0.47 -19.88
CA ILE A 81 -1.32 1.47 -19.02
C ILE A 81 -0.93 2.67 -19.87
N THR A 82 -1.64 3.78 -19.74
CA THR A 82 -1.35 5.02 -20.46
C THR A 82 -0.53 5.96 -19.58
N PRO A 83 0.76 6.19 -19.86
CA PRO A 83 1.56 7.11 -19.06
C PRO A 83 1.29 8.56 -19.47
N GLU A 84 1.20 9.43 -18.48
CA GLU A 84 1.15 10.88 -18.63
C GLU A 84 2.29 11.49 -17.84
N ILE A 85 2.86 12.58 -18.34
CA ILE A 85 3.84 13.37 -17.61
C ILE A 85 3.41 14.84 -17.55
N LEU A 86 3.70 15.47 -16.42
CA LEU A 86 3.67 16.92 -16.25
C LEU A 86 5.10 17.41 -16.13
N ALA A 87 5.58 18.15 -17.14
CA ALA A 87 6.85 18.84 -17.04
C ALA A 87 6.72 19.96 -15.99
N ASP A 88 7.73 20.10 -15.13
CA ASP A 88 7.72 21.14 -14.11
C ASP A 88 7.62 22.53 -14.74
N ASP A 89 7.00 23.48 -14.03
CA ASP A 89 6.85 24.87 -14.48
C ASP A 89 8.06 25.74 -14.10
N SER A 90 9.19 25.10 -13.78
CA SER A 90 10.37 25.76 -13.25
C SER A 90 11.07 26.60 -14.32
N PHE A 91 12.05 27.40 -13.89
CA PHE A 91 12.93 28.13 -14.80
C PHE A 91 13.85 27.13 -15.51
N ALA A 92 13.31 26.45 -16.52
CA ALA A 92 13.89 25.29 -17.18
C ALA A 92 14.14 25.51 -18.68
N TRP A 93 15.25 24.94 -19.15
CA TRP A 93 15.66 24.90 -20.55
C TRP A 93 16.71 23.80 -20.76
N PRO A 94 16.74 23.14 -21.93
CA PRO A 94 15.79 23.25 -23.04
C PRO A 94 14.47 22.50 -22.76
N ASN A 95 13.54 22.51 -23.72
CA ASN A 95 12.37 21.62 -23.68
C ASN A 95 12.84 20.15 -23.66
N ILE A 96 12.02 19.24 -23.13
CA ILE A 96 12.30 17.80 -23.23
C ILE A 96 12.05 17.37 -24.68
N GLU A 97 13.05 16.75 -25.33
CA GLU A 97 12.95 16.30 -26.73
C GLU A 97 12.97 14.79 -26.84
N GLY A 98 12.08 14.25 -27.69
CA GLY A 98 12.05 12.83 -28.03
C GLY A 98 11.84 11.90 -26.83
N LEU A 99 11.04 12.32 -25.85
CA LEU A 99 10.80 11.52 -24.65
C LEU A 99 10.13 10.19 -25.02
N ARG A 100 10.71 9.09 -24.54
CA ARG A 100 10.13 7.76 -24.60
C ARG A 100 10.21 7.09 -23.24
N ALA A 101 9.27 6.19 -22.97
CA ALA A 101 9.29 5.36 -21.79
C ALA A 101 9.33 3.87 -22.17
N VAL A 102 10.02 3.07 -21.35
CA VAL A 102 10.15 1.62 -21.53
C VAL A 102 9.62 0.93 -20.29
N LEU A 103 8.61 0.08 -20.46
CA LEU A 103 8.06 -0.76 -19.41
C LEU A 103 8.89 -2.04 -19.26
N ARG A 104 9.20 -2.39 -18.02
CA ARG A 104 9.82 -3.65 -17.62
C ARG A 104 9.03 -4.29 -16.49
N LEU A 105 9.06 -5.60 -16.45
CA LEU A 105 8.47 -6.42 -15.40
C LEU A 105 9.62 -7.04 -14.62
N THR A 106 9.57 -6.95 -13.30
CA THR A 106 10.55 -7.61 -12.42
C THR A 106 9.89 -8.81 -11.75
N GLY A 107 10.54 -9.98 -11.82
CA GLY A 107 10.21 -11.11 -10.94
C GLY A 107 8.91 -11.87 -11.20
N SER A 108 8.09 -11.47 -12.17
CA SER A 108 6.86 -12.21 -12.53
C SER A 108 7.03 -13.01 -13.82
N GLU A 109 6.74 -14.31 -13.75
CA GLU A 109 6.64 -15.22 -14.91
C GLU A 109 5.20 -15.34 -15.43
N THR A 110 4.24 -14.68 -14.78
CA THR A 110 2.79 -14.82 -15.01
C THR A 110 2.22 -13.68 -15.86
N VAL A 111 2.98 -12.59 -16.05
CA VAL A 111 2.60 -11.45 -16.87
C VAL A 111 3.54 -11.33 -18.06
N THR A 112 2.99 -10.99 -19.22
CA THR A 112 3.75 -10.70 -20.44
C THR A 112 3.53 -9.27 -20.88
N ILE A 113 4.62 -8.60 -21.29
CA ILE A 113 4.54 -7.27 -21.88
C ILE A 113 4.30 -7.44 -23.38
N VAL A 114 3.14 -6.96 -23.84
CA VAL A 114 2.74 -6.96 -25.25
C VAL A 114 3.34 -5.74 -25.96
N ASP A 115 3.16 -4.56 -25.37
CA ASP A 115 3.73 -3.29 -25.85
C ASP A 115 4.55 -2.65 -24.73
N SER A 116 5.87 -2.56 -24.95
CA SER A 116 6.83 -2.13 -23.91
C SER A 116 7.36 -0.71 -24.09
N ILE A 117 6.99 -0.01 -25.16
CA ILE A 117 7.51 1.32 -25.49
C ILE A 117 6.35 2.29 -25.60
N SER A 118 6.43 3.39 -24.87
CA SER A 118 5.54 4.53 -24.98
C SER A 118 6.31 5.72 -25.55
N ILE A 119 5.73 6.40 -26.55
CA ILE A 119 6.31 7.57 -27.19
C ILE A 119 5.44 8.77 -26.84
N PHE A 120 6.09 9.87 -26.43
CA PHE A 120 5.43 11.13 -26.06
C PHE A 120 5.52 12.15 -27.19
N ALA A 121 5.00 13.37 -26.94
CA ALA A 121 5.21 14.49 -27.84
C ALA A 121 6.71 14.72 -28.09
N THR A 122 7.06 15.04 -29.33
CA THR A 122 8.47 15.22 -29.75
C THR A 122 9.17 16.36 -29.01
N ASN A 123 8.41 17.31 -28.47
CA ASN A 123 8.92 18.47 -27.76
C ASN A 123 7.91 18.86 -26.67
N ILE A 124 8.36 18.90 -25.42
CA ILE A 124 7.54 19.13 -24.22
C ILE A 124 8.14 20.32 -23.47
N ALA A 125 7.42 21.44 -23.42
CA ALA A 125 7.90 22.65 -22.75
C ALA A 125 7.66 22.58 -21.23
N PRO A 126 8.38 23.38 -20.43
CA PRO A 126 8.08 23.54 -19.01
C PRO A 126 6.61 23.90 -18.77
N GLY A 127 5.97 23.19 -17.84
CA GLY A 127 4.53 23.31 -17.54
C GLY A 127 3.59 22.55 -18.49
N ASP A 128 4.09 21.92 -19.56
CA ASP A 128 3.26 21.12 -20.46
C ASP A 128 2.88 19.77 -19.82
N VAL A 129 1.67 19.31 -20.15
CA VAL A 129 1.25 17.92 -19.95
C VAL A 129 1.45 17.17 -21.27
N SER A 130 2.08 16.01 -21.21
CA SER A 130 2.25 15.12 -22.37
C SER A 130 1.79 13.71 -22.04
N ILE A 131 0.95 13.15 -22.91
CA ILE A 131 0.43 11.79 -22.80
C ILE A 131 1.19 10.93 -23.81
N GLY A 132 1.72 9.81 -23.33
CA GLY A 132 2.42 8.84 -24.16
C GLY A 132 1.47 7.79 -24.73
N ASP A 133 1.94 7.06 -25.75
CA ASP A 133 1.24 5.84 -26.20
C ASP A 133 1.10 4.83 -25.06
N ALA A 134 0.02 4.05 -25.05
CA ALA A 134 -0.22 3.09 -23.99
C ALA A 134 0.73 1.89 -24.06
N PHE A 135 1.19 1.43 -22.90
CA PHE A 135 1.69 0.07 -22.75
C PHE A 135 0.53 -0.92 -22.69
N LEU A 136 0.82 -2.15 -23.07
CA LEU A 136 -0.13 -3.25 -22.98
C LEU A 136 0.58 -4.44 -22.35
N ILE A 137 -0.02 -4.98 -21.29
CA ILE A 137 0.42 -6.21 -20.65
C ILE A 137 -0.73 -7.21 -20.61
N SER A 138 -0.41 -8.49 -20.48
CA SER A 138 -1.41 -9.56 -20.41
C SER A 138 -1.01 -10.60 -19.37
N ALA A 139 -1.97 -11.07 -18.60
CA ALA A 139 -1.78 -12.19 -17.69
C ALA A 139 -1.88 -13.53 -18.44
N LEU A 140 -0.93 -14.40 -18.15
CA LEU A 140 -0.89 -15.77 -18.66
C LEU A 140 -2.02 -16.62 -18.05
N SER A 141 -2.24 -17.82 -18.57
CA SER A 141 -3.13 -18.78 -17.94
C SER A 141 -2.48 -19.44 -16.73
N ASP A 142 -3.31 -19.85 -15.76
CA ASP A 142 -2.95 -20.72 -14.62
C ASP A 142 -1.88 -20.14 -13.68
N PHE A 143 -2.28 -19.20 -12.83
CA PHE A 143 -1.43 -18.65 -11.77
C PHE A 143 -2.22 -18.45 -10.47
N THR A 144 -1.50 -18.34 -9.36
CA THR A 144 -2.07 -17.89 -8.07
C THR A 144 -2.11 -16.36 -8.06
N PRO A 145 -3.20 -15.72 -7.62
CA PRO A 145 -3.24 -14.26 -7.51
C PRO A 145 -2.08 -13.70 -6.68
N HIS A 146 -1.42 -12.66 -7.18
CA HIS A 146 -0.23 -12.06 -6.56
C HIS A 146 -0.05 -10.63 -7.05
N MET A 147 0.87 -9.90 -6.43
CA MET A 147 1.33 -8.60 -6.93
C MET A 147 2.46 -8.79 -7.95
N ALA A 148 2.46 -7.98 -9.00
CA ALA A 148 3.57 -7.89 -9.94
C ALA A 148 4.16 -6.48 -9.98
N GLU A 149 5.48 -6.39 -9.82
CA GLU A 149 6.21 -5.13 -9.88
C GLU A 149 6.53 -4.74 -11.33
N LEU A 150 6.13 -3.53 -11.69
CA LEU A 150 6.40 -2.89 -12.97
C LEU A 150 7.33 -1.72 -12.77
N CYS A 151 8.31 -1.58 -13.66
CA CYS A 151 9.22 -0.44 -13.70
C CYS A 151 9.11 0.24 -15.07
N ILE A 152 8.79 1.54 -15.06
CA ILE A 152 8.81 2.38 -16.25
C ILE A 152 10.05 3.25 -16.22
N THR A 153 10.90 3.12 -17.24
CA THR A 153 12.10 3.93 -17.39
C THR A 153 11.96 4.92 -18.54
N TYR A 154 12.19 6.19 -18.25
CA TYR A 154 12.09 7.31 -19.19
C TYR A 154 13.45 7.72 -19.75
N TYR A 155 13.47 8.05 -21.04
CA TYR A 155 14.65 8.49 -21.77
C TYR A 155 14.28 9.69 -22.64
N ALA A 156 15.01 10.80 -22.49
CA ALA A 156 14.95 11.93 -23.41
C ALA A 156 16.16 11.89 -24.37
N GLU A 157 16.01 12.38 -25.60
CA GLU A 157 17.11 12.38 -26.57
C GLU A 157 18.17 13.45 -26.25
N ASN A 158 17.73 14.56 -25.67
CA ASN A 158 18.56 15.72 -25.36
C ASN A 158 19.01 15.78 -23.88
N SER A 159 18.88 14.68 -23.13
CA SER A 159 19.36 14.59 -21.75
C SER A 159 19.91 13.20 -21.43
N PRO A 160 21.04 13.11 -20.72
CA PRO A 160 21.54 11.83 -20.22
C PRO A 160 20.80 11.34 -18.97
N LEU A 161 19.88 12.15 -18.40
CA LEU A 161 19.11 11.78 -17.22
C LEU A 161 18.16 10.61 -17.54
N ILE A 162 18.21 9.59 -16.69
CA ILE A 162 17.27 8.47 -16.72
C ILE A 162 16.40 8.57 -15.47
N VAL A 163 15.10 8.70 -15.69
CA VAL A 163 14.10 8.68 -14.60
C VAL A 163 13.42 7.32 -14.64
N ALA A 164 13.25 6.69 -13.49
CA ALA A 164 12.50 5.45 -13.36
C ALA A 164 11.44 5.59 -12.28
N ASP A 165 10.29 4.97 -12.53
CA ASP A 165 9.20 4.85 -11.55
C ASP A 165 8.82 3.37 -11.46
N THR A 166 8.55 2.91 -10.25
CA THR A 166 8.22 1.52 -9.96
C THR A 166 6.90 1.49 -9.20
N PHE A 167 6.01 0.60 -9.62
CA PHE A 167 4.69 0.42 -9.01
C PHE A 167 4.26 -1.04 -9.15
N GLU A 168 3.28 -1.45 -8.36
CA GLU A 168 2.76 -2.82 -8.40
C GLU A 168 1.35 -2.87 -8.96
N ILE A 169 0.97 -4.03 -9.50
CA ILE A 169 -0.40 -4.30 -9.94
C ILE A 169 -0.88 -5.63 -9.38
N TYR A 170 -2.19 -5.72 -9.14
CA TYR A 170 -2.86 -6.99 -8.87
C TYR A 170 -2.91 -7.84 -10.14
N VAL A 171 -2.41 -9.07 -10.04
CA VAL A 171 -2.53 -10.08 -11.08
C VAL A 171 -3.46 -11.17 -10.55
N GLY A 172 -4.62 -11.34 -11.18
CA GLY A 172 -5.73 -12.19 -10.78
C GLY A 172 -6.67 -11.56 -9.75
N TYR A 173 -7.84 -12.18 -9.62
CA TYR A 173 -8.84 -11.79 -8.63
C TYR A 173 -8.32 -11.99 -7.19
N PRO A 174 -8.59 -11.07 -6.23
CA PRO A 174 -8.05 -11.19 -4.89
C PRO A 174 -8.52 -12.43 -4.13
N GLN A 175 -7.64 -13.00 -3.30
CA GLN A 175 -7.96 -14.22 -2.54
C GLN A 175 -8.72 -13.97 -1.24
N LEU A 176 -8.70 -12.74 -0.73
CA LEU A 176 -9.26 -12.39 0.56
C LEU A 176 -10.19 -11.18 0.46
N LEU A 177 -11.39 -11.29 1.03
CA LEU A 177 -12.19 -10.13 1.37
C LEU A 177 -11.85 -9.65 2.79
N LEU A 178 -11.23 -8.48 2.92
CA LEU A 178 -10.94 -7.84 4.20
C LEU A 178 -12.09 -6.88 4.56
N VAL A 179 -12.98 -7.31 5.46
CA VAL A 179 -14.14 -6.53 5.90
C VAL A 179 -13.81 -5.74 7.15
N ASP A 180 -13.82 -4.42 6.99
CA ASP A 180 -13.70 -3.43 8.06
C ASP A 180 -15.10 -3.01 8.52
N ASP A 181 -15.52 -3.60 9.63
CA ASP A 181 -16.75 -3.28 10.34
C ASP A 181 -16.48 -2.50 11.63
N ASP A 182 -15.35 -1.78 11.69
CA ASP A 182 -15.06 -0.85 12.78
C ASP A 182 -15.92 0.42 12.63
N PRO A 183 -16.81 0.73 13.60
CA PRO A 183 -17.56 1.97 13.59
C PRO A 183 -16.69 3.21 13.83
N ASP A 184 -15.44 3.05 14.29
CA ASP A 184 -14.52 4.15 14.55
C ASP A 184 -13.90 4.70 13.25
N THR A 185 -14.15 5.97 12.97
CA THR A 185 -13.56 6.69 11.83
C THR A 185 -12.19 7.29 12.11
N ILE A 186 -11.75 7.30 13.38
CA ILE A 186 -10.52 7.95 13.82
C ILE A 186 -9.38 6.93 13.91
N SER A 187 -9.66 5.76 14.48
CA SER A 187 -8.66 4.70 14.61
C SER A 187 -8.40 4.04 13.25
N GLN A 188 -7.15 4.04 12.81
CA GLN A 188 -6.75 3.43 11.52
C GLN A 188 -6.53 1.91 11.65
N ILE A 189 -7.46 1.18 12.27
CA ILE A 189 -7.26 -0.24 12.62
C ILE A 189 -7.02 -1.14 11.40
N ALA A 190 -7.64 -0.80 10.26
CA ALA A 190 -7.40 -1.49 9.01
C ALA A 190 -5.92 -1.57 8.61
N SER A 191 -5.08 -0.60 8.99
CA SER A 191 -3.67 -0.58 8.58
C SER A 191 -2.88 -1.78 9.11
N TYR A 192 -3.17 -2.24 10.33
CA TYR A 192 -2.48 -3.40 10.90
C TYR A 192 -2.72 -4.68 10.10
N TYR A 193 -3.95 -4.87 9.63
CA TYR A 193 -4.29 -6.01 8.76
C TYR A 193 -3.66 -5.86 7.39
N ILE A 194 -3.74 -4.66 6.81
CA ILE A 194 -3.19 -4.37 5.48
C ILE A 194 -1.67 -4.60 5.46
N GLU A 195 -0.94 -4.04 6.42
CA GLU A 195 0.51 -4.22 6.54
C GLU A 195 0.89 -5.70 6.67
N ALA A 196 0.12 -6.47 7.45
CA ALA A 196 0.38 -7.90 7.60
C ALA A 196 0.04 -8.70 6.33
N LEU A 197 -1.05 -8.37 5.62
CA LEU A 197 -1.39 -9.03 4.35
C LEU A 197 -0.35 -8.76 3.27
N GLU A 198 0.13 -7.52 3.24
CA GLU A 198 1.17 -7.05 2.35
C GLU A 198 2.50 -7.76 2.59
N GLU A 199 2.96 -7.87 3.84
CA GLU A 199 4.17 -8.61 4.22
C GLU A 199 4.09 -10.08 3.78
N LEU A 200 2.89 -10.66 3.85
CA LEU A 200 2.63 -12.02 3.39
C LEU A 200 2.45 -12.14 1.87
N GLY A 201 2.34 -11.04 1.13
CA GLY A 201 2.02 -11.06 -0.30
C GLY A 201 0.63 -11.63 -0.59
N VAL A 202 -0.31 -11.53 0.35
CA VAL A 202 -1.70 -11.97 0.19
C VAL A 202 -2.47 -10.89 -0.55
N THR A 203 -3.15 -11.26 -1.64
CA THR A 203 -4.03 -10.34 -2.37
C THR A 203 -5.38 -10.22 -1.69
N TYR A 204 -5.89 -8.98 -1.55
CA TYR A 204 -7.15 -8.72 -0.87
C TYR A 204 -7.97 -7.60 -1.52
N LEU A 205 -9.29 -7.68 -1.35
CA LEU A 205 -10.19 -6.54 -1.51
C LEU A 205 -10.54 -5.99 -0.13
N TYR A 206 -10.26 -4.70 0.10
CA TYR A 206 -10.69 -4.01 1.31
C TYR A 206 -12.12 -3.49 1.16
N HIS A 207 -12.98 -3.85 2.10
CA HIS A 207 -14.38 -3.47 2.12
C HIS A 207 -14.76 -2.87 3.46
N ARG A 208 -14.95 -1.54 3.50
CA ARG A 208 -15.39 -0.84 4.70
C ARG A 208 -16.89 -0.69 4.76
N THR A 209 -17.52 -1.29 5.78
CA THR A 209 -18.98 -1.34 5.89
C THR A 209 -19.60 0.04 6.11
N LEU A 210 -18.91 0.91 6.86
CA LEU A 210 -19.37 2.26 7.17
C LEU A 210 -19.54 3.13 5.91
N THR A 211 -18.75 2.89 4.88
CA THR A 211 -18.70 3.71 3.67
C THR A 211 -19.36 3.04 2.46
N ARG A 212 -19.25 1.71 2.33
CA ARG A 212 -19.77 0.94 1.19
C ARG A 212 -21.05 0.14 1.52
N GLY A 213 -21.49 0.15 2.79
CA GLY A 213 -22.51 -0.80 3.25
C GLY A 213 -21.94 -2.21 3.37
N ARG A 214 -22.79 -3.21 3.56
CA ARG A 214 -22.35 -4.62 3.66
C ARG A 214 -21.91 -5.16 2.30
N PRO A 215 -20.92 -6.06 2.25
CA PRO A 215 -20.51 -6.68 0.99
C PRO A 215 -21.67 -7.52 0.42
N THR A 216 -21.77 -7.55 -0.91
CA THR A 216 -22.84 -8.26 -1.65
C THR A 216 -22.31 -9.33 -2.61
N ASP A 217 -21.01 -9.31 -2.83
CA ASP A 217 -20.15 -10.05 -3.76
C ASP A 217 -19.13 -10.92 -3.00
N MET A 218 -19.37 -11.15 -1.70
CA MET A 218 -18.49 -11.91 -0.81
C MET A 218 -18.23 -13.35 -1.26
N ASN A 219 -19.13 -13.96 -2.05
CA ASN A 219 -19.00 -15.33 -2.53
C ASN A 219 -18.00 -15.49 -3.69
N ASP A 220 -17.50 -14.38 -4.24
CA ASP A 220 -16.44 -14.40 -5.25
C ASP A 220 -15.05 -14.63 -4.61
N PHE A 221 -14.98 -14.55 -3.27
CA PHE A 221 -13.75 -14.75 -2.49
C PHE A 221 -13.73 -16.13 -1.82
N PRO A 222 -12.59 -16.85 -1.84
CA PRO A 222 -12.47 -18.10 -1.10
C PRO A 222 -12.37 -17.89 0.42
N ALA A 223 -11.88 -16.73 0.85
CA ALA A 223 -11.71 -16.40 2.26
C ALA A 223 -12.17 -14.97 2.58
N MET A 224 -12.63 -14.77 3.82
CA MET A 224 -13.00 -13.47 4.38
C MET A 224 -12.36 -13.29 5.76
N LEU A 225 -11.82 -12.11 6.03
CA LEU A 225 -11.41 -11.67 7.35
C LEU A 225 -12.34 -10.52 7.74
N TRP A 226 -13.19 -10.74 8.74
CA TRP A 226 -14.12 -9.74 9.25
C TRP A 226 -13.66 -9.27 10.62
N PHE A 227 -13.35 -7.98 10.74
CA PHE A 227 -12.94 -7.38 12.01
C PHE A 227 -13.88 -6.26 12.45
N THR A 228 -14.12 -6.19 13.76
CA THR A 228 -14.93 -5.13 14.41
C THR A 228 -14.10 -4.23 15.33
N ALA A 229 -12.78 -4.47 15.37
CA ALA A 229 -11.81 -3.72 16.15
C ALA A 229 -12.17 -3.54 17.64
N SER A 230 -12.15 -2.29 18.12
CA SER A 230 -12.22 -1.94 19.53
C SER A 230 -13.63 -1.94 20.14
N ASP A 231 -14.68 -2.05 19.30
CA ASP A 231 -16.08 -1.64 19.58
C ASP A 231 -16.30 -1.14 21.00
N THR A 232 -16.01 0.14 21.19
CA THR A 232 -15.69 0.64 22.52
C THR A 232 -16.90 0.68 23.44
N PHE A 233 -18.14 0.73 22.93
CA PHE A 233 -19.36 0.82 23.74
C PHE A 233 -20.67 0.39 23.04
N SER A 234 -20.66 -0.23 21.85
CA SER A 234 -21.87 -0.36 21.01
C SER A 234 -22.16 -1.79 20.50
N VAL A 235 -22.76 -1.88 19.31
CA VAL A 235 -23.11 -3.12 18.63
C VAL A 235 -22.01 -3.40 17.61
N ALA A 236 -21.23 -4.47 17.84
CA ALA A 236 -20.13 -4.89 16.98
C ALA A 236 -20.65 -5.70 15.80
N ILE A 237 -21.72 -6.46 16.00
CA ILE A 237 -22.33 -7.34 15.00
C ILE A 237 -23.84 -7.19 15.08
N THR A 238 -24.49 -6.92 13.95
CA THR A 238 -25.94 -6.87 13.81
C THR A 238 -26.52 -8.15 13.19
N ASP A 239 -27.85 -8.27 13.18
CA ASP A 239 -28.54 -9.36 12.45
C ASP A 239 -28.25 -9.35 10.94
N SER A 240 -28.00 -8.16 10.37
CA SER A 240 -27.65 -8.03 8.96
C SER A 240 -26.23 -8.51 8.68
N ASP A 241 -25.27 -8.26 9.59
CA ASP A 241 -23.91 -8.81 9.50
C ASP A 241 -23.94 -10.33 9.63
N THR A 242 -24.73 -10.82 10.59
CA THR A 242 -24.95 -12.27 10.78
C THR A 242 -25.51 -12.93 9.52
N SER A 243 -26.38 -12.23 8.78
CA SER A 243 -26.94 -12.75 7.52
C SER A 243 -25.88 -12.85 6.41
N VAL A 244 -25.02 -11.84 6.29
CA VAL A 244 -23.89 -11.83 5.32
C VAL A 244 -22.90 -12.94 5.64
N ILE A 245 -22.52 -13.08 6.92
CA ILE A 245 -21.63 -14.17 7.37
C ILE A 245 -22.26 -15.54 7.09
N ALA A 246 -23.58 -15.68 7.32
CA ALA A 246 -24.28 -16.93 7.02
C ALA A 246 -24.22 -17.27 5.53
N GLU A 247 -24.53 -16.29 4.67
CA GLU A 247 -24.53 -16.45 3.22
C GLU A 247 -23.15 -16.84 2.69
N PHE A 248 -22.10 -16.15 3.14
CA PHE A 248 -20.72 -16.45 2.76
C PHE A 248 -20.30 -17.88 3.15
N LEU A 249 -20.62 -18.30 4.39
CA LEU A 249 -20.33 -19.66 4.85
C LEU A 249 -21.20 -20.70 4.11
N ASP A 250 -22.45 -20.40 3.78
CA ASP A 250 -23.30 -21.27 2.96
C ASP A 250 -22.77 -21.42 1.53
N GLY A 251 -22.05 -20.42 1.01
CA GLY A 251 -21.30 -20.47 -0.25
C GLY A 251 -20.03 -21.34 -0.20
N GLY A 252 -19.59 -21.77 0.98
CA GLY A 252 -18.38 -22.57 1.16
C GLY A 252 -17.12 -21.79 1.55
N GLY A 253 -17.23 -20.48 1.76
CA GLY A 253 -16.08 -19.63 2.09
C GLY A 253 -15.45 -19.93 3.46
N HIS A 254 -14.18 -19.55 3.63
CA HIS A 254 -13.42 -19.66 4.89
C HIS A 254 -13.40 -18.32 5.64
N LEU A 255 -13.57 -18.31 6.97
CA LEU A 255 -13.77 -17.07 7.73
C LEU A 255 -12.86 -16.93 8.94
N ILE A 256 -12.16 -15.80 9.03
CA ILE A 256 -11.59 -15.30 10.27
C ILE A 256 -12.52 -14.20 10.81
N LEU A 257 -13.02 -14.37 12.03
CA LEU A 257 -13.83 -13.38 12.72
C LEU A 257 -13.11 -12.91 13.99
N THR A 258 -12.88 -11.60 14.11
CA THR A 258 -12.04 -11.04 15.16
C THR A 258 -12.54 -9.68 15.65
N GLY A 259 -12.27 -9.39 16.92
CA GLY A 259 -12.68 -8.16 17.58
C GLY A 259 -13.09 -8.43 19.03
N GLN A 260 -13.37 -7.34 19.74
CA GLN A 260 -13.75 -7.41 21.15
C GLN A 260 -15.26 -7.40 21.31
N ASN A 261 -15.78 -8.03 22.37
CA ASN A 261 -17.20 -7.99 22.74
C ASN A 261 -18.19 -8.46 21.63
N LEU A 262 -17.73 -9.10 20.56
CA LEU A 262 -18.60 -9.52 19.43
C LEU A 262 -19.31 -10.86 19.68
N THR A 263 -18.67 -11.79 20.40
CA THR A 263 -19.16 -13.18 20.49
C THR A 263 -20.49 -13.28 21.23
N GLY A 264 -20.74 -12.41 22.21
CA GLY A 264 -22.02 -12.34 22.93
C GLY A 264 -23.18 -11.76 22.13
N GLN A 265 -22.92 -11.20 20.93
CA GLN A 265 -23.93 -10.52 20.11
C GLN A 265 -24.58 -11.47 19.09
N PHE A 266 -24.01 -12.66 18.88
CA PHE A 266 -24.62 -13.71 18.06
C PHE A 266 -25.63 -14.55 18.84
N ALA A 267 -26.61 -15.09 18.11
CA ALA A 267 -27.43 -16.16 18.65
C ALA A 267 -26.54 -17.39 19.01
N PRO A 268 -26.70 -18.02 20.18
CA PRO A 268 -25.87 -19.18 20.55
C PRO A 268 -25.92 -20.34 19.55
N SER A 269 -27.05 -20.54 18.89
CA SER A 269 -27.21 -21.54 17.82
C SER A 269 -26.41 -21.21 16.55
N PHE A 270 -26.20 -19.92 16.28
CA PHE A 270 -25.39 -19.47 15.15
C PHE A 270 -23.92 -19.79 15.40
N LEU A 271 -23.37 -19.36 16.54
CA LEU A 271 -21.98 -19.66 16.88
C LEU A 271 -21.71 -21.17 16.96
N SER A 272 -22.63 -21.95 17.54
CA SER A 272 -22.41 -23.38 17.69
C SER A 272 -22.42 -24.12 16.36
N SER A 273 -23.26 -23.69 15.40
CA SER A 273 -23.33 -24.30 14.08
C SER A 273 -22.25 -23.83 13.12
N ARG A 274 -21.87 -22.55 13.16
CA ARG A 274 -20.94 -21.94 12.20
C ARG A 274 -19.48 -21.99 12.65
N PHE A 275 -19.22 -21.88 13.95
CA PHE A 275 -17.86 -21.80 14.51
C PHE A 275 -17.57 -22.92 15.52
N GLY A 276 -18.54 -23.80 15.80
CA GLY A 276 -18.40 -24.84 16.81
C GLY A 276 -18.17 -24.29 18.23
N ALA A 277 -18.67 -23.09 18.52
CA ALA A 277 -18.40 -22.34 19.74
C ALA A 277 -19.68 -21.78 20.38
N ILE A 278 -19.64 -21.46 21.67
CA ILE A 278 -20.66 -20.64 22.35
C ILE A 278 -19.95 -19.56 23.16
N HIS A 279 -20.53 -18.35 23.21
CA HIS A 279 -20.05 -17.31 24.11
C HIS A 279 -20.11 -17.76 25.58
N TYR A 280 -19.02 -17.60 26.32
CA TYR A 280 -18.96 -17.93 27.75
C TYR A 280 -19.09 -16.69 28.63
N SER A 281 -18.15 -15.75 28.51
CA SER A 281 -18.07 -14.58 29.39
C SER A 281 -17.31 -13.42 28.73
N THR A 282 -17.35 -12.26 29.37
CA THR A 282 -16.51 -11.09 29.07
C THR A 282 -15.58 -10.79 30.24
N GLY A 283 -14.38 -10.29 29.95
CA GLY A 283 -13.37 -9.97 30.95
C GLY A 283 -12.31 -11.06 31.03
N ALA A 284 -11.15 -10.81 30.41
CA ALA A 284 -10.07 -11.78 30.34
C ALA A 284 -8.68 -11.15 30.41
N SER A 285 -7.66 -12.00 30.37
CA SER A 285 -6.25 -11.59 30.40
C SER A 285 -5.81 -11.06 29.03
N VAL A 286 -4.85 -10.13 29.02
CA VAL A 286 -4.16 -9.71 27.79
C VAL A 286 -3.02 -10.65 27.40
N LEU A 287 -2.67 -11.60 28.28
CA LEU A 287 -1.73 -12.67 27.98
C LEU A 287 -2.52 -13.90 27.52
N VAL A 288 -2.17 -14.41 26.34
CA VAL A 288 -2.87 -15.50 25.68
C VAL A 288 -1.85 -16.60 25.35
N ASN A 289 -2.11 -17.81 25.80
CA ASN A 289 -1.26 -18.97 25.54
C ASN A 289 -1.76 -19.72 24.31
N SER A 290 -0.84 -20.15 23.44
CA SER A 290 -1.21 -21.08 22.37
C SER A 290 -1.52 -22.46 22.92
N LEU A 291 -2.45 -23.13 22.25
CA LEU A 291 -2.82 -24.51 22.52
C LEU A 291 -2.39 -25.41 21.35
N ASN A 292 -2.11 -26.67 21.65
CA ASN A 292 -1.94 -27.68 20.61
C ASN A 292 -3.30 -27.90 19.92
N ASN A 293 -3.32 -27.81 18.60
CA ASN A 293 -4.51 -28.01 17.80
C ASN A 293 -4.21 -29.00 16.65
N PRO A 294 -5.17 -29.87 16.25
CA PRO A 294 -4.94 -30.85 15.18
C PRO A 294 -4.73 -30.23 13.80
N TRP A 295 -5.19 -29.00 13.58
CA TRP A 295 -5.14 -28.32 12.28
C TRP A 295 -4.09 -27.21 12.21
N LEU A 296 -3.82 -26.56 13.35
CA LEU A 296 -2.98 -25.37 13.44
C LEU A 296 -1.85 -25.58 14.45
N ASP A 297 -0.60 -25.46 13.99
CA ASP A 297 0.58 -25.50 14.84
C ASP A 297 1.19 -24.10 15.01
N PHE A 298 1.01 -23.54 16.21
CA PHE A 298 1.57 -22.24 16.60
C PHE A 298 2.96 -22.36 17.24
N GLY A 299 3.59 -23.54 17.26
CA GLY A 299 4.96 -23.72 17.77
C GLY A 299 5.11 -23.50 19.28
N GLY A 300 4.00 -23.41 20.03
CA GLY A 300 3.99 -23.04 21.44
C GLY A 300 4.26 -21.55 21.69
N GLU A 301 4.19 -20.71 20.65
CA GLU A 301 4.35 -19.27 20.77
C GLU A 301 3.08 -18.63 21.36
N ASN A 302 3.26 -17.74 22.33
CA ASN A 302 2.16 -17.06 22.99
C ASN A 302 1.87 -15.72 22.32
N LEU A 303 0.71 -15.15 22.64
CA LEU A 303 0.31 -13.82 22.19
C LEU A 303 0.24 -12.86 23.39
N ILE A 304 0.47 -11.58 23.13
CA ILE A 304 0.16 -10.50 24.07
C ILE A 304 -0.63 -9.42 23.36
N LEU A 305 -1.72 -9.00 23.98
CA LEU A 305 -2.72 -8.09 23.40
C LEU A 305 -2.43 -6.61 23.70
N ILE A 306 -1.20 -6.28 24.08
CA ILE A 306 -0.78 -4.93 24.47
C ILE A 306 0.64 -4.63 23.99
N GLY A 307 0.89 -3.34 23.71
CA GLY A 307 2.20 -2.84 23.31
C GLY A 307 2.45 -2.92 21.80
N ALA A 308 3.50 -2.25 21.37
CA ALA A 308 3.93 -2.25 19.97
C ALA A 308 4.45 -3.63 19.53
N PRO A 309 4.32 -4.01 18.24
CA PRO A 309 3.77 -3.20 17.15
C PRO A 309 2.24 -3.16 17.09
N GLY A 310 1.52 -3.93 17.93
CA GLY A 310 0.06 -4.00 17.89
C GLY A 310 -0.66 -2.70 18.25
N ALA A 311 -1.94 -2.63 17.88
CA ALA A 311 -2.78 -1.43 17.95
C ALA A 311 -3.00 -0.87 19.37
N GLY A 312 -2.67 -1.62 20.42
CA GLY A 312 -2.79 -1.16 21.80
C GLY A 312 -4.23 -0.81 22.22
N ASN A 313 -5.22 -1.34 21.50
CA ASN A 313 -6.64 -1.00 21.61
C ASN A 313 -7.46 -2.06 22.37
N GLN A 314 -6.80 -3.11 22.87
CA GLN A 314 -7.46 -4.20 23.58
C GLN A 314 -7.76 -3.83 25.03
N ARG A 315 -9.01 -4.01 25.43
CA ARG A 315 -9.53 -3.70 26.76
C ARG A 315 -9.82 -4.99 27.50
N PRO A 316 -9.10 -5.31 28.60
CA PRO A 316 -9.25 -6.57 29.33
C PRO A 316 -10.72 -6.91 29.66
N GLU A 317 -11.53 -5.91 30.02
CA GLU A 317 -12.95 -6.06 30.36
C GLU A 317 -13.87 -6.40 29.16
N ARG A 318 -13.37 -6.31 27.93
CA ARG A 318 -14.12 -6.54 26.68
C ARG A 318 -13.68 -7.78 25.92
N LEU A 319 -12.56 -8.36 26.30
CA LEU A 319 -12.13 -9.66 25.81
C LEU A 319 -13.19 -10.70 26.15
N THR A 320 -13.54 -11.54 25.19
CA THR A 320 -14.58 -12.55 25.34
C THR A 320 -14.01 -13.95 25.38
N SER A 321 -14.51 -14.75 26.31
CA SER A 321 -14.16 -16.16 26.41
C SER A 321 -15.21 -17.02 25.72
N LEU A 322 -14.79 -18.20 25.25
CA LEU A 322 -15.62 -19.12 24.49
C LEU A 322 -15.73 -20.49 25.18
N THR A 323 -16.78 -21.23 24.84
CA THR A 323 -16.91 -22.66 25.15
C THR A 323 -16.87 -23.46 23.84
N PRO A 324 -15.95 -24.42 23.67
CA PRO A 324 -15.94 -25.30 22.50
C PRO A 324 -17.12 -26.28 22.54
N ILE A 325 -17.72 -26.52 21.37
CA ILE A 325 -18.81 -27.48 21.15
C ILE A 325 -18.37 -28.55 20.16
N SER A 326 -18.05 -28.13 18.94
CA SER A 326 -17.49 -28.96 17.87
C SER A 326 -16.23 -28.36 17.25
N GLY A 327 -15.90 -27.11 17.60
CA GLY A 327 -14.63 -26.49 17.27
C GLY A 327 -13.57 -26.84 18.32
N GLU A 328 -12.32 -26.72 17.92
CA GLU A 328 -11.14 -27.01 18.73
C GLU A 328 -10.51 -25.69 19.20
N PRO A 329 -10.26 -25.53 20.52
CA PRO A 329 -9.52 -24.39 21.03
C PRO A 329 -8.15 -24.24 20.36
N ILE A 330 -7.76 -23.01 20.05
CA ILE A 330 -6.43 -22.66 19.51
C ILE A 330 -5.64 -21.76 20.46
N PHE A 331 -6.34 -21.02 21.31
CA PHE A 331 -5.74 -20.13 22.29
C PHE A 331 -6.56 -20.12 23.59
N GLU A 332 -5.88 -19.98 24.72
CA GLU A 332 -6.48 -19.73 26.04
C GLU A 332 -5.93 -18.44 26.65
N TYR A 333 -6.74 -17.72 27.39
CA TYR A 333 -6.24 -16.67 28.26
C TYR A 333 -5.41 -17.27 29.39
N SER A 334 -4.48 -16.52 29.97
CA SER A 334 -3.68 -17.00 31.11
C SER A 334 -4.50 -17.40 32.36
N GLY A 335 -5.80 -17.12 32.38
CA GLY A 335 -6.76 -17.60 33.39
C GLY A 335 -7.36 -18.99 33.11
N GLY A 336 -7.07 -19.59 31.96
CA GLY A 336 -7.57 -20.90 31.52
C GLY A 336 -8.85 -20.87 30.69
N ASP A 337 -9.49 -19.72 30.54
CA ASP A 337 -10.66 -19.56 29.67
C ASP A 337 -10.23 -19.57 28.20
N VAL A 338 -11.01 -20.22 27.32
CA VAL A 338 -10.70 -20.30 25.88
C VAL A 338 -10.86 -18.93 25.23
N ALA A 339 -9.81 -18.48 24.55
CA ALA A 339 -9.73 -17.17 23.91
C ALA A 339 -10.06 -17.20 22.42
N ALA A 340 -9.80 -18.33 21.75
CA ALA A 340 -10.13 -18.50 20.34
C ALA A 340 -10.33 -19.97 19.99
N ILE A 341 -11.18 -20.21 18.98
CA ILE A 341 -11.57 -21.53 18.50
C ILE A 341 -11.41 -21.58 16.99
N ALA A 342 -10.82 -22.67 16.49
CA ALA A 342 -10.86 -23.05 15.09
C ALA A 342 -11.93 -24.14 14.89
N SER A 343 -12.55 -24.18 13.71
CA SER A 343 -13.46 -25.25 13.31
C SER A 343 -13.25 -25.60 11.85
N ASP A 344 -13.15 -26.89 11.55
CA ASP A 344 -13.18 -27.46 10.21
C ASP A 344 -14.36 -28.45 10.15
N ASN A 345 -15.37 -28.15 9.33
CA ASN A 345 -16.53 -29.03 9.15
C ASN A 345 -16.48 -29.80 7.81
N GLY A 346 -15.35 -29.74 7.09
CA GLY A 346 -15.16 -30.31 5.75
C GLY A 346 -15.72 -29.47 4.61
N THR A 347 -16.52 -28.43 4.88
CA THR A 347 -17.01 -27.45 3.90
C THR A 347 -16.35 -26.10 4.13
N ASN A 348 -16.43 -25.59 5.35
CA ASN A 348 -15.82 -24.33 5.78
C ASN A 348 -14.73 -24.59 6.82
N LYS A 349 -13.79 -23.66 6.85
CA LYS A 349 -12.80 -23.52 7.92
C LYS A 349 -13.03 -22.14 8.53
N THR A 350 -13.18 -22.09 9.84
CA THR A 350 -13.47 -20.84 10.54
C THR A 350 -12.57 -20.68 11.76
N ALA A 351 -12.04 -19.49 11.99
CA ALA A 351 -11.39 -19.12 13.24
C ALA A 351 -12.14 -17.93 13.86
N ILE A 352 -12.55 -18.07 15.11
CA ILE A 352 -13.17 -16.98 15.88
C ILE A 352 -12.28 -16.62 17.05
N PHE A 353 -11.95 -15.33 17.14
CA PHE A 353 -11.13 -14.76 18.20
C PHE A 353 -12.02 -13.93 19.11
N GLY A 354 -11.92 -14.17 20.41
CA GLY A 354 -12.61 -13.38 21.43
C GLY A 354 -12.00 -12.01 21.70
N PHE A 355 -10.99 -11.65 20.90
CA PHE A 355 -10.20 -10.43 20.96
C PHE A 355 -9.89 -9.95 19.53
N GLY A 356 -9.48 -8.69 19.41
CA GLY A 356 -8.99 -8.13 18.15
C GLY A 356 -7.54 -8.52 17.91
N ILE A 357 -7.27 -9.23 16.82
CA ILE A 357 -5.91 -9.66 16.46
C ILE A 357 -5.03 -8.51 15.95
N GLU A 358 -5.60 -7.33 15.66
CA GLU A 358 -4.82 -6.11 15.45
C GLU A 358 -4.01 -5.72 16.71
N GLY A 359 -4.41 -6.21 17.88
CA GLY A 359 -3.81 -5.87 19.17
C GLY A 359 -2.51 -6.63 19.48
N LEU A 360 -2.04 -7.50 18.59
CA LEU A 360 -0.87 -8.35 18.84
C LEU A 360 0.42 -7.54 18.93
N GLY A 361 1.00 -7.47 20.13
CA GLY A 361 2.20 -6.71 20.43
C GLY A 361 3.34 -7.57 20.98
N GLY A 362 4.41 -6.90 21.43
CA GLY A 362 5.49 -7.48 22.22
C GLY A 362 6.55 -8.23 21.41
N THR A 363 7.82 -7.86 21.59
CA THR A 363 8.96 -8.33 20.77
C THR A 363 9.36 -9.81 20.90
N THR A 364 8.73 -10.55 21.81
CA THR A 364 9.02 -11.98 22.06
C THR A 364 7.78 -12.86 21.91
N PHE A 365 6.71 -12.29 21.36
CA PHE A 365 5.43 -12.93 21.13
C PHE A 365 5.18 -13.00 19.64
N MET A 366 4.27 -13.88 19.21
CA MET A 366 3.85 -13.96 17.82
C MET A 366 3.16 -12.65 17.41
N HIS A 367 3.50 -12.12 16.24
CA HIS A 367 2.86 -10.93 15.67
C HIS A 367 1.74 -11.32 14.69
N LEU A 368 1.07 -10.29 14.17
CA LEU A 368 -0.08 -10.49 13.29
C LEU A 368 0.27 -11.20 11.97
N PRO A 369 1.39 -10.88 11.27
CA PRO A 369 1.78 -11.59 10.06
C PRO A 369 1.96 -13.10 10.28
N GLU A 370 2.64 -13.53 11.36
CA GLU A 370 2.86 -14.96 11.60
C GLU A 370 1.57 -15.70 11.99
N LEU A 371 0.66 -15.03 12.72
CA LEU A 371 -0.66 -15.59 13.00
C LEU A 371 -1.47 -15.78 11.71
N LEU A 372 -1.53 -14.73 10.87
CA LEU A 372 -2.26 -14.75 9.62
C LEU A 372 -1.67 -15.75 8.63
N GLU A 373 -0.34 -15.86 8.55
CA GLU A 373 0.32 -16.86 7.71
C GLU A 373 -0.18 -18.27 8.04
N LYS A 374 -0.19 -18.62 9.34
CA LYS A 374 -0.64 -19.95 9.79
C LYS A 374 -2.11 -20.20 9.48
N LEU A 375 -2.97 -19.20 9.69
CA LEU A 375 -4.41 -19.29 9.39
C LEU A 375 -4.67 -19.43 7.89
N PHE A 376 -4.03 -18.62 7.06
CA PHE A 376 -4.21 -18.65 5.61
C PHE A 376 -3.65 -19.93 4.99
N ARG A 377 -2.50 -20.43 5.47
CA ARG A 377 -2.01 -21.75 5.07
C ARG A 377 -2.98 -22.87 5.45
N TRP A 378 -3.62 -22.78 6.62
CA TRP A 378 -4.68 -23.72 6.98
C TRP A 378 -5.93 -23.58 6.10
N PHE A 379 -6.24 -22.39 5.60
CA PHE A 379 -7.27 -22.15 4.58
C PHE A 379 -6.86 -22.61 3.16
N ASP A 380 -5.70 -23.26 3.00
CA ASP A 380 -5.11 -23.67 1.71
C ASP A 380 -4.79 -22.51 0.76
N MET A 381 -4.73 -21.27 1.27
CA MET A 381 -4.34 -20.10 0.48
C MET A 381 -2.87 -20.19 0.08
N GLN A 382 -2.58 -19.78 -1.15
CA GLN A 382 -1.24 -19.76 -1.73
C GLN A 382 -0.79 -18.31 -1.84
N PHE A 383 0.36 -17.98 -1.27
CA PHE A 383 0.97 -16.66 -1.29
C PHE A 383 2.48 -16.80 -1.02
N VAL A 384 3.25 -15.78 -1.41
CA VAL A 384 4.70 -15.72 -1.21
C VAL A 384 4.97 -14.50 -0.33
N SER A 385 5.51 -14.73 0.85
CA SER A 385 5.95 -13.64 1.74
C SER A 385 7.00 -12.80 1.03
N ILE A 386 6.83 -11.49 1.12
CA ILE A 386 7.78 -10.51 0.62
C ILE A 386 8.91 -10.49 1.64
N ASP A 387 10.12 -10.89 1.22
CA ASP A 387 11.29 -10.96 2.10
C ASP A 387 11.57 -9.57 2.71
N ASP A 388 11.66 -9.53 4.04
CA ASP A 388 11.62 -8.36 4.93
C ASP A 388 12.76 -7.33 4.78
N ASN A 389 13.50 -7.35 3.68
CA ASN A 389 14.58 -6.40 3.44
C ASN A 389 14.05 -5.02 2.95
N ILE A 390 12.98 -4.51 3.57
CA ILE A 390 12.71 -3.07 3.55
C ILE A 390 13.73 -2.42 4.48
N VAL A 391 14.91 -2.14 3.94
CA VAL A 391 15.88 -1.27 4.60
C VAL A 391 15.25 0.12 4.67
N LEU A 392 14.73 0.49 5.85
CA LEU A 392 14.33 1.86 6.15
C LEU A 392 15.51 2.77 5.79
N PRO A 393 15.35 3.71 4.85
CA PRO A 393 16.48 4.52 4.42
C PRO A 393 16.97 5.38 5.58
N SER A 394 18.29 5.44 5.76
CA SER A 394 18.94 6.27 6.79
C SER A 394 18.85 7.77 6.51
N GLU A 395 18.23 8.13 5.39
CA GLU A 395 18.01 9.48 4.88
C GLU A 395 16.52 9.71 4.62
N LEU A 396 16.03 10.96 4.68
CA LEU A 396 14.65 11.29 4.32
C LEU A 396 14.38 10.83 2.88
N SER A 397 13.58 9.79 2.76
CA SER A 397 13.11 9.18 1.53
C SER A 397 11.64 8.87 1.72
N ILE A 398 10.85 9.07 0.69
CA ILE A 398 9.43 8.82 0.74
C ILE A 398 9.05 7.70 -0.24
N SER A 399 8.42 6.65 0.25
CA SER A 399 7.82 5.60 -0.57
C SER A 399 6.36 5.41 -0.16
N VAL A 400 5.53 4.98 -1.11
CA VAL A 400 4.12 4.69 -0.90
C VAL A 400 3.86 3.27 -1.35
N TYR A 401 3.17 2.51 -0.51
CA TYR A 401 2.90 1.10 -0.73
C TYR A 401 1.58 0.69 -0.04
N PRO A 402 0.66 -0.03 -0.68
CA PRO A 402 0.72 -0.39 -2.08
C PRO A 402 0.51 0.88 -2.90
N ASN A 403 1.01 0.89 -4.12
CA ASN A 403 0.78 1.99 -5.04
C ASN A 403 0.72 1.42 -6.46
N PRO A 404 -0.47 1.39 -7.10
CA PRO A 404 -1.75 1.92 -6.63
C PRO A 404 -2.34 1.19 -5.43
N PHE A 405 -3.26 1.85 -4.73
CA PHE A 405 -3.96 1.30 -3.58
C PHE A 405 -5.47 1.50 -3.71
N ASN A 406 -6.24 0.57 -3.16
CA ASN A 406 -7.71 0.62 -3.23
C ASN A 406 -8.35 1.40 -2.08
N ALA A 407 -7.67 1.53 -0.93
CA ALA A 407 -8.26 2.12 0.26
C ALA A 407 -7.27 2.73 1.23
N VAL A 408 -6.21 2.00 1.60
CA VAL A 408 -5.11 2.50 2.40
C VAL A 408 -3.82 2.28 1.66
N CYS A 409 -2.93 3.25 1.72
CA CYS A 409 -1.52 3.03 1.43
C CYS A 409 -0.67 3.46 2.63
N ARG A 410 0.37 2.70 2.91
CA ARG A 410 1.48 3.05 3.77
C ARG A 410 2.41 4.02 3.07
N ILE A 411 2.81 5.06 3.78
CA ILE A 411 3.77 6.07 3.41
C ILE A 411 4.98 5.88 4.34
N SER A 412 6.10 5.44 3.78
CA SER A 412 7.36 5.34 4.53
C SER A 412 8.19 6.57 4.25
N THR A 413 8.53 7.33 5.28
CA THR A 413 9.11 8.69 5.17
C THR A 413 10.51 8.81 5.78
N GLY A 414 11.05 7.73 6.37
CA GLY A 414 12.29 7.80 7.15
C GLY A 414 12.11 8.57 8.46
N LYS A 415 13.21 8.96 9.13
CA LYS A 415 13.16 9.64 10.44
C LYS A 415 13.24 11.17 10.32
N GLY A 416 12.68 11.88 11.30
CA GLY A 416 12.85 13.33 11.46
C GLY A 416 11.87 14.20 10.66
N VAL A 417 10.71 13.65 10.32
CA VAL A 417 9.64 14.33 9.58
C VAL A 417 8.85 15.27 10.47
N GLU A 418 8.59 16.48 9.97
CA GLU A 418 7.78 17.51 10.64
C GLU A 418 6.37 17.61 10.08
N SER A 419 6.18 17.34 8.78
CA SER A 419 4.85 17.34 8.17
C SER A 419 4.73 16.37 7.00
N ILE A 420 3.51 15.86 6.81
CA ILE A 420 3.09 15.06 5.67
C ILE A 420 1.79 15.66 5.15
N GLU A 421 1.81 16.16 3.92
CA GLU A 421 0.70 16.85 3.28
C GLU A 421 0.36 16.14 1.96
N ILE A 422 -0.93 15.98 1.67
CA ILE A 422 -1.38 15.24 0.49
C ILE A 422 -2.21 16.16 -0.37
N PHE A 423 -1.85 16.26 -1.65
CA PHE A 423 -2.47 17.15 -2.62
C PHE A 423 -3.08 16.34 -3.76
N ASN A 424 -4.16 16.85 -4.36
CA ASN A 424 -4.63 16.33 -5.64
C ASN A 424 -3.77 16.89 -6.80
N ILE A 425 -3.97 16.37 -8.01
CA ILE A 425 -3.26 16.82 -9.22
C ILE A 425 -3.45 18.31 -9.56
N SER A 426 -4.49 18.96 -9.01
CA SER A 426 -4.74 20.40 -9.16
C SER A 426 -4.00 21.24 -8.11
N GLY A 427 -3.16 20.63 -7.27
CA GLY A 427 -2.42 21.29 -6.19
C GLY A 427 -3.26 21.67 -4.97
N GLN A 428 -4.49 21.16 -4.85
CA GLN A 428 -5.34 21.41 -3.68
C GLN A 428 -4.97 20.43 -2.56
N LEU A 429 -4.82 20.94 -1.34
CA LEU A 429 -4.60 20.11 -0.15
C LEU A 429 -5.83 19.23 0.10
N VAL A 430 -5.63 17.92 0.08
CA VAL A 430 -6.62 16.87 0.29
C VAL A 430 -6.56 16.38 1.74
N ASP A 431 -5.35 16.16 2.27
CA ASP A 431 -5.16 15.61 3.60
C ASP A 431 -3.86 16.10 4.27
N ARG A 432 -3.80 15.96 5.59
CA ARG A 432 -2.59 16.20 6.39
C ARG A 432 -2.46 15.10 7.42
N LEU A 433 -1.32 14.40 7.39
CA LEU A 433 -1.04 13.29 8.29
C LEU A 433 -0.03 13.69 9.35
N GLU A 434 -0.25 13.20 10.58
CA GLU A 434 0.70 13.37 11.67
C GLU A 434 1.89 12.43 11.46
N PRO A 435 3.15 12.94 11.53
CA PRO A 435 4.33 12.10 11.37
C PRO A 435 4.44 11.03 12.47
N ASP A 436 4.68 9.78 12.08
CA ASP A 436 5.00 8.71 13.02
C ASP A 436 6.51 8.69 13.34
N PRO A 437 6.93 8.59 14.62
CA PRO A 437 8.34 8.44 15.00
C PRO A 437 9.10 7.27 14.35
N ALA A 438 8.39 6.21 13.96
CA ALA A 438 8.92 5.07 13.22
C ALA A 438 9.14 5.37 11.72
N GLY A 439 8.60 6.48 11.20
CA GLY A 439 8.70 6.86 9.80
C GLY A 439 7.76 6.08 8.88
N ILE A 440 6.71 5.49 9.44
CA ILE A 440 5.71 4.69 8.73
C ILE A 440 4.33 5.24 9.08
N ILE A 441 3.59 5.73 8.09
CA ILE A 441 2.29 6.35 8.27
C ILE A 441 1.32 5.75 7.26
N SER A 442 0.14 5.32 7.69
CA SER A 442 -0.91 4.93 6.75
C SER A 442 -1.75 6.14 6.34
N TRP A 443 -2.09 6.21 5.05
CA TRP A 443 -3.06 7.13 4.49
C TRP A 443 -4.33 6.38 4.12
N ASN A 444 -5.41 6.69 4.83
CA ASN A 444 -6.77 6.22 4.55
C ASN A 444 -7.64 7.39 4.06
N PRO A 445 -7.72 7.65 2.74
CA PRO A 445 -8.43 8.80 2.20
C PRO A 445 -9.92 8.71 2.53
N SER A 446 -10.51 9.81 2.98
CA SER A 446 -11.95 9.86 3.28
C SER A 446 -12.81 9.50 2.06
N ILE A 447 -14.07 9.08 2.28
CA ILE A 447 -14.98 8.72 1.17
C ILE A 447 -15.21 9.85 0.14
N ASN A 448 -14.93 11.11 0.48
CA ASN A 448 -15.10 12.22 -0.46
C ASN A 448 -13.88 12.45 -1.37
N VAL A 449 -12.76 11.76 -1.11
CA VAL A 449 -11.56 11.81 -1.94
C VAL A 449 -11.77 10.89 -3.16
N PRO A 450 -11.87 11.41 -4.39
CA PRO A 450 -12.16 10.60 -5.59
C PRO A 450 -11.01 9.66 -5.94
N GLY A 451 -11.27 8.59 -6.72
CA GLY A 451 -10.19 7.83 -7.34
C GLY A 451 -9.33 8.75 -8.22
N GLY A 452 -8.02 8.53 -8.22
CA GLY A 452 -7.08 9.38 -8.95
C GLY A 452 -5.71 9.47 -8.32
N VAL A 453 -4.91 10.39 -8.84
CA VAL A 453 -3.52 10.58 -8.44
C VAL A 453 -3.41 11.66 -7.37
N TYR A 454 -2.58 11.39 -6.38
CA TYR A 454 -2.29 12.27 -5.26
C TYR A 454 -0.79 12.42 -5.08
N LEU A 455 -0.37 13.63 -4.72
CA LEU A 455 1.00 13.96 -4.41
C LEU A 455 1.14 14.05 -2.89
N ILE A 456 2.00 13.21 -2.33
CA ILE A 456 2.33 13.23 -0.92
C ILE A 456 3.64 13.99 -0.79
N GLN A 457 3.60 15.11 -0.09
CA GLN A 457 4.75 15.93 0.24
C GLN A 457 5.12 15.70 1.70
N VAL A 458 6.39 15.37 1.93
CA VAL A 458 6.97 15.19 3.25
C VAL A 458 8.01 16.27 3.46
N GLN A 459 8.05 16.84 4.66
CA GLN A 459 8.98 17.90 5.01
C GLN A 459 9.71 17.61 6.31
N ASN A 460 11.02 17.84 6.29
CA ASN A 460 11.91 17.87 7.45
C ASN A 460 12.52 19.29 7.53
N PRO A 461 13.26 19.64 8.59
CA PRO A 461 13.83 20.99 8.74
C PRO A 461 14.71 21.44 7.57
N ASP A 462 15.37 20.49 6.90
CA ASP A 462 16.41 20.77 5.90
C ASP A 462 15.94 20.60 4.45
N ARG A 463 14.90 19.80 4.18
CA ARG A 463 14.42 19.51 2.82
C ARG A 463 12.97 19.03 2.77
N SER A 464 12.34 19.21 1.61
CA SER A 464 11.03 18.64 1.26
C SER A 464 11.18 17.64 0.14
N VAL A 465 10.49 16.51 0.24
CA VAL A 465 10.49 15.43 -0.77
C VAL A 465 9.04 15.04 -1.03
N SER A 466 8.71 14.77 -2.28
CA SER A 466 7.37 14.35 -2.67
C SER A 466 7.39 12.99 -3.35
N THR A 467 6.29 12.24 -3.20
CA THR A 467 6.03 11.04 -4.00
C THR A 467 4.56 10.98 -4.41
N LYS A 468 4.23 10.01 -5.26
CA LYS A 468 2.90 9.79 -5.79
C LYS A 468 2.17 8.68 -5.03
N ALA A 469 0.86 8.82 -4.89
CA ALA A 469 -0.06 7.76 -4.53
C ALA A 469 -1.23 7.70 -5.52
N VAL A 470 -1.58 6.51 -6.00
CA VAL A 470 -2.68 6.30 -6.94
C VAL A 470 -3.80 5.57 -6.21
N LEU A 471 -4.92 6.26 -5.97
CA LEU A 471 -6.11 5.67 -5.37
C LEU A 471 -7.00 5.07 -6.46
N LEU A 472 -7.12 3.75 -6.48
CA LEU A 472 -8.08 2.99 -7.27
C LEU A 472 -9.42 2.99 -6.51
N ARG A 473 -10.54 3.24 -7.20
CA ARG A 473 -11.83 3.34 -6.52
C ARG A 473 -12.99 2.75 -7.30
#